data_AF-A0A944AIE1-F1
#
_entry.id   AF-A0A944AIE1-F1
#
_cell.length_a   1.000
_cell.length_b   1.000
_cell.length_c   1.000
_cell.angle_alpha   90.00
_cell.angle_beta   90.00
_cell.angle_gamma   90.00
#
_symmetry.space_group_name_H-M   'P 1'
#
loop_
_entity.id
_entity.type
_entity.pdbx_description
1 polymer ?
#
loop_
_entity_poly.entity_id
_entity_poly.type
_entity_poly.pdbx_seq_one_letter_code
_entity_poly.pdbx_strand_id
1 'polypeptide(L)'
;LNTDLVCDAINTAMRELFLQIVYGRTQSAFSEGGLAIGAGLEDLGKGSRSMVGTTYGTLSKGPRYLELTDGYITGVALDEDDQIIGYKYVNFGKMMDFIKAGDDAATALEKASGQYGRVQDAVRVIDPRKE
;
A
#
# COMPACT_ATOMS: atom_id res chain seq x y z
N LEU A 1 11.35 43.41 -13.06
CA LEU A 1 11.54 42.64 -11.81
C LEU A 1 12.61 43.35 -11.00
N ASN A 2 12.31 43.75 -9.76
CA ASN A 2 13.31 44.30 -8.86
C ASN A 2 14.32 43.20 -8.51
N THR A 3 15.59 43.42 -8.82
CA THR A 3 16.69 42.47 -8.64
C THR A 3 16.88 42.03 -7.19
N ASP A 4 16.51 42.90 -6.24
CA ASP A 4 16.63 42.64 -4.80
C ASP A 4 15.71 41.50 -4.32
N LEU A 5 14.45 41.53 -4.75
CA LEU A 5 13.45 40.50 -4.46
C LEU A 5 13.82 39.12 -5.07
N VAL A 6 14.57 39.12 -6.17
CA VAL A 6 15.03 37.88 -6.81
C VAL A 6 16.16 37.25 -6.01
N CYS A 7 17.08 38.06 -5.44
CA CYS A 7 18.15 37.56 -4.60
C CYS A 7 17.64 36.93 -3.30
N ASP A 8 16.66 37.53 -2.62
CA ASP A 8 16.07 36.97 -1.40
C ASP A 8 15.28 35.67 -1.67
N ALA A 9 14.56 35.61 -2.79
CA ALA A 9 13.87 34.40 -3.22
C ALA A 9 14.84 33.26 -3.53
N ILE A 10 15.96 33.55 -4.20
CA ILE A 10 17.01 32.56 -4.50
C ILE A 10 17.68 32.08 -3.22
N ASN A 11 18.02 32.98 -2.29
CA ASN A 11 18.64 32.61 -1.02
C ASN A 11 17.73 31.71 -0.18
N THR A 12 16.44 32.00 -0.15
CA THR A 12 15.44 31.18 0.54
C THR A 12 15.32 29.80 -0.11
N ALA A 13 15.18 29.76 -1.45
CA ALA A 13 15.07 28.51 -2.19
C ALA A 13 16.31 27.62 -2.05
N MET A 14 17.52 28.20 -2.07
CA MET A 14 18.77 27.46 -1.90
C MET A 14 18.92 26.88 -0.49
N ARG A 15 18.49 27.61 0.55
CA ARG A 15 18.46 27.11 1.93
C ARG A 15 17.51 25.92 2.07
N GLU A 16 16.31 26.02 1.53
CA GLU A 16 15.32 24.91 1.59
C GLU A 16 15.80 23.68 0.80
N LEU A 17 16.44 23.89 -0.36
CA LEU A 17 17.01 22.80 -1.16
C LEU A 17 18.16 22.08 -0.42
N PHE A 18 19.01 22.83 0.28
CA PHE A 18 20.09 22.27 1.09
C PHE A 18 19.55 21.44 2.26
N LEU A 19 18.52 21.93 2.95
CA LEU A 19 17.87 21.21 4.04
C LEU A 19 17.25 19.88 3.56
N GLN A 20 16.67 19.86 2.35
CA GLN A 20 16.17 18.62 1.74
C GLN A 20 17.29 17.61 1.44
N ILE A 21 18.48 18.07 1.03
CA ILE A 21 19.63 17.20 0.74
C ILE A 21 20.22 16.61 2.02
N VAL A 22 20.36 17.42 3.08
CA VAL A 22 21.03 17.00 4.32
C VAL A 22 20.14 16.10 5.19
N TYR A 23 18.84 16.39 5.28
CA TYR A 23 17.91 15.66 6.17
C TYR A 23 17.07 14.59 5.46
N GLY A 24 17.19 14.47 4.14
CA GLY A 24 16.42 13.50 3.34
C GLY A 24 14.95 13.89 3.17
N ARG A 25 14.24 13.16 2.31
CA ARG A 25 12.84 13.42 1.90
C ARG A 25 11.80 13.07 2.97
N THR A 26 11.89 13.61 4.18
CA THR A 26 10.72 13.64 5.07
C THR A 26 10.00 14.97 4.85
N GLN A 27 9.02 14.93 3.94
CA GLN A 27 8.28 16.08 3.43
C GLN A 27 7.56 16.94 4.50
N SER A 28 7.48 16.47 5.75
CA SER A 28 6.75 17.11 6.84
C SER A 28 7.57 18.06 7.72
N ALA A 29 8.91 18.07 7.62
CA ALA A 29 9.76 18.78 8.59
C ALA A 29 9.94 20.30 8.33
N PHE A 30 9.56 20.84 7.16
CA PHE A 30 9.97 22.19 6.75
C PHE A 30 8.83 23.14 6.36
N SER A 31 7.58 22.79 6.60
CA SER A 31 6.46 23.73 6.49
C SER A 31 6.16 24.36 7.86
N GLU A 32 5.93 25.67 7.94
CA GLU A 32 5.29 26.27 9.12
C GLU A 32 3.87 25.68 9.23
N GLY A 33 3.63 24.81 10.21
CA GLY A 33 2.43 23.95 10.26
C GLY A 33 2.61 22.55 9.64
N GLY A 34 3.84 22.15 9.33
CA GLY A 34 4.19 20.78 8.95
C GLY A 34 3.81 19.79 10.03
N LEU A 35 3.15 18.69 9.63
CA LEU A 35 2.44 17.76 10.50
C LEU A 35 3.25 17.38 11.74
N ALA A 36 2.60 17.52 12.90
CA ALA A 36 3.17 17.20 14.20
C ALA A 36 3.73 15.77 14.20
N ILE A 37 4.94 15.62 14.76
CA ILE A 37 5.60 14.35 15.03
C ILE A 37 4.57 13.38 15.64
N GLY A 38 4.13 12.40 14.83
CA GLY A 38 2.90 11.64 15.07
C GLY A 38 2.24 11.08 13.80
N ALA A 39 2.64 11.53 12.61
CA ALA A 39 2.15 11.05 11.30
C ALA A 39 2.61 9.63 10.90
N GLY A 40 2.90 8.73 11.85
CA GLY A 40 3.16 7.32 11.53
C GLY A 40 1.99 6.62 10.82
N LEU A 41 0.79 7.22 10.89
CA LEU A 41 -0.41 6.82 10.17
C LEU A 41 -0.42 7.24 8.68
N GLU A 42 0.29 8.29 8.28
CA GLU A 42 0.36 8.70 6.86
C GLU A 42 1.19 7.71 6.04
N ASP A 43 2.24 7.14 6.62
CA ASP A 43 3.03 6.05 5.99
C ASP A 43 2.22 4.77 5.81
N LEU A 44 1.15 4.58 6.58
CA LEU A 44 0.23 3.45 6.46
C LEU A 44 -0.81 3.62 5.33
N GLY A 45 -0.82 4.79 4.68
CA GLY A 45 -1.70 5.10 3.56
C GLY A 45 -3.19 5.14 3.94
N LYS A 46 -4.05 5.11 2.90
CA LYS A 46 -5.51 5.33 3.02
C LYS A 46 -6.27 4.33 3.92
N GLY A 47 -5.62 3.26 4.39
CA GLY A 47 -6.23 2.22 5.24
C GLY A 47 -5.64 2.14 6.66
N SER A 48 -4.73 3.05 7.04
CA SER A 48 -4.23 3.20 8.42
C SER A 48 -3.85 1.87 9.10
N ARG A 49 -3.22 0.94 8.36
CA ARG A 49 -2.86 -0.39 8.84
C ARG A 49 -1.48 -0.79 8.34
N SER A 50 -0.72 -1.48 9.20
CA SER A 50 0.58 -2.06 8.86
C SER A 50 0.48 -2.95 7.63
N MET A 51 1.32 -2.67 6.65
CA MET A 51 1.47 -3.44 5.43
C MET A 51 2.44 -4.60 5.72
N VAL A 52 1.91 -5.76 6.11
CA VAL A 52 2.70 -6.96 6.40
C VAL A 52 2.57 -7.93 5.23
N GLY A 53 3.69 -8.23 4.57
CA GLY A 53 3.76 -9.27 3.55
C GLY A 53 4.15 -10.61 4.17
N THR A 54 3.27 -11.61 4.05
CA THR A 54 3.55 -12.99 4.47
C THR A 54 3.46 -13.91 3.25
N THR A 55 4.60 -14.47 2.86
CA THR A 55 4.70 -15.44 1.78
C THR A 55 5.57 -16.60 2.22
N TYR A 56 5.23 -17.83 1.82
CA TYR A 56 6.07 -19.01 2.02
C TYR A 56 6.07 -19.88 0.76
N GLY A 57 6.95 -20.87 0.67
CA GLY A 57 6.91 -21.80 -0.43
C GLY A 57 7.61 -23.10 -0.10
N THR A 58 7.20 -24.17 -0.76
CA THR A 58 7.88 -25.47 -0.70
C THR A 58 8.18 -25.96 -2.11
N LEU A 59 9.16 -26.85 -2.24
CA LEU A 59 9.45 -27.51 -3.53
C LEU A 59 8.24 -28.29 -4.08
N SER A 60 7.44 -28.88 -3.18
CA SER A 60 6.29 -29.71 -3.56
C SER A 60 5.05 -28.91 -3.97
N LYS A 61 4.86 -27.72 -3.41
CA LYS A 61 3.62 -26.93 -3.58
C LYS A 61 3.86 -25.62 -4.32
N GLY A 62 5.11 -25.17 -4.43
CA GLY A 62 5.45 -23.86 -4.96
C GLY A 62 5.24 -22.73 -3.95
N PRO A 63 5.35 -21.46 -4.40
CA PRO A 63 5.12 -20.28 -3.56
C PRO A 63 3.64 -20.12 -3.17
N ARG A 64 3.40 -19.45 -2.05
CA ARG A 64 2.09 -19.17 -1.45
C ARG A 64 2.07 -17.78 -0.86
N TYR A 65 1.10 -16.97 -1.30
CA TYR A 65 0.89 -15.62 -0.81
C TYR A 65 -0.24 -15.65 0.22
N LEU A 66 0.05 -15.30 1.47
CA LEU A 66 -0.92 -15.31 2.56
C LEU A 66 -1.44 -13.90 2.83
N GLU A 67 -0.53 -12.94 2.93
CA GLU A 67 -0.84 -11.52 3.03
C GLU A 67 0.16 -10.76 2.16
N LEU A 68 -0.32 -9.76 1.45
CA LEU A 68 0.50 -8.83 0.69
C LEU A 68 0.07 -7.39 1.02
N THR A 69 0.69 -6.43 0.35
CA THR A 69 0.36 -5.01 0.45
C THR A 69 -1.14 -4.74 0.28
N ASP A 70 -1.81 -5.46 -0.60
CA ASP A 70 -3.24 -5.22 -0.85
C ASP A 70 -4.16 -5.75 0.27
N GLY A 71 -3.68 -6.72 1.05
CA GLY A 71 -4.38 -7.28 2.20
C GLY A 71 -4.29 -8.80 2.28
N TYR A 72 -5.33 -9.39 2.89
CA TYR A 72 -5.44 -10.83 3.09
C TYR A 72 -5.73 -11.54 1.79
N ILE A 73 -4.84 -12.45 1.38
CA ILE A 73 -5.02 -13.19 0.13
C ILE A 73 -6.04 -14.31 0.35
N THR A 74 -7.12 -14.27 -0.43
CA THR A 74 -8.20 -15.26 -0.41
C THR A 74 -8.03 -16.33 -1.47
N GLY A 75 -7.27 -16.04 -2.54
CA GLY A 75 -6.97 -17.02 -3.57
C GLY A 75 -5.75 -16.63 -4.40
N VAL A 76 -5.00 -17.64 -4.84
CA VAL A 76 -3.83 -17.47 -5.71
C VAL A 76 -4.17 -18.06 -7.07
N ALA A 77 -3.99 -17.27 -8.13
CA ALA A 77 -4.27 -17.66 -9.51
C ALA A 77 -3.02 -18.27 -10.14
N LEU A 78 -3.17 -19.49 -10.65
CA LEU A 78 -2.13 -20.29 -11.28
C LEU A 78 -2.41 -20.48 -12.77
N ASP A 79 -1.36 -20.44 -13.58
CA ASP A 79 -1.40 -20.83 -15.00
C ASP A 79 -1.20 -22.35 -15.20
N GLU A 80 -1.06 -22.76 -16.46
CA GLU A 80 -0.85 -24.17 -16.86
C GLU A 80 0.46 -24.76 -16.31
N ASP A 81 1.46 -23.91 -16.01
CA ASP A 81 2.77 -24.29 -15.49
C ASP A 81 2.86 -24.15 -13.96
N ASP A 82 1.70 -24.03 -13.27
CA ASP A 82 1.60 -23.78 -11.83
C ASP A 82 2.32 -22.51 -11.35
N GLN A 83 2.53 -21.53 -12.24
CA GLN A 83 3.11 -20.25 -11.89
C GLN A 83 2.03 -19.29 -11.38
N ILE A 84 2.37 -18.52 -10.34
CA ILE A 84 1.45 -17.50 -9.84
C ILE A 84 1.39 -16.33 -10.82
N ILE A 85 0.21 -16.13 -11.41
CA ILE A 85 -0.04 -15.04 -12.36
C ILE A 85 -0.94 -13.94 -11.79
N GLY A 86 -1.51 -14.16 -10.60
CA GLY A 86 -2.32 -13.18 -9.89
C GLY A 86 -2.83 -13.69 -8.55
N TYR A 87 -3.61 -12.86 -7.86
CA TYR A 87 -4.25 -13.23 -6.59
C TYR A 87 -5.52 -12.40 -6.33
N LYS A 88 -6.40 -12.95 -5.51
CA LYS A 88 -7.58 -12.26 -4.94
C LYS A 88 -7.29 -11.91 -3.50
N TYR A 89 -7.75 -10.76 -3.06
CA TYR A 89 -7.47 -10.25 -1.73
C TYR A 89 -8.66 -9.53 -1.11
N VAL A 90 -8.61 -9.34 0.21
CA VAL A 90 -9.51 -8.50 0.98
C VAL A 90 -8.67 -7.48 1.75
N ASN A 91 -8.96 -6.20 1.54
CA ASN A 91 -8.30 -5.13 2.29
C ASN A 91 -9.06 -4.86 3.59
N PHE A 92 -8.52 -5.33 4.72
CA PHE A 92 -9.19 -5.17 6.01
C PHE A 92 -9.31 -3.71 6.48
N GLY A 93 -8.36 -2.83 6.14
CA GLY A 93 -8.46 -1.40 6.50
C GLY A 93 -9.71 -0.78 5.88
N LYS A 94 -9.85 -0.92 4.55
CA LYS A 94 -11.03 -0.47 3.80
C LYS A 94 -12.31 -1.14 4.28
N MET A 95 -12.28 -2.45 4.55
CA MET A 95 -13.44 -3.19 5.07
C MET A 95 -13.93 -2.59 6.38
N MET A 96 -13.02 -2.30 7.32
CA MET A 96 -13.39 -1.69 8.60
C MET A 96 -13.91 -0.26 8.44
N ASP A 97 -13.38 0.51 7.48
CA ASP A 97 -13.88 1.85 7.18
C ASP A 97 -15.31 1.81 6.61
N PHE A 98 -15.62 0.86 5.72
CA PHE A 98 -16.99 0.65 5.22
C PHE A 98 -17.96 0.25 6.34
N ILE A 99 -17.55 -0.66 7.23
CA ILE A 99 -18.38 -1.07 8.38
C ILE A 99 -18.63 0.14 9.31
N LYS A 100 -17.60 0.95 9.60
CA LYS A 100 -17.77 2.17 10.40
C LYS A 100 -18.67 3.21 9.74
N ALA A 101 -18.72 3.23 8.41
CA ALA A 101 -19.63 4.09 7.64
C ALA A 101 -21.07 3.56 7.60
N GLY A 102 -21.33 2.36 8.15
CA GLY A 102 -22.67 1.78 8.29
C GLY A 102 -23.01 0.67 7.30
N ASP A 103 -22.06 0.23 6.46
CA ASP A 103 -22.27 -0.96 5.64
C ASP A 103 -22.35 -2.23 6.51
N ASP A 104 -23.17 -3.20 6.11
CA ASP A 104 -23.13 -4.53 6.70
C ASP A 104 -21.81 -5.25 6.33
N ALA A 105 -21.45 -6.26 7.12
CA ALA A 105 -20.18 -6.95 6.97
C ALA A 105 -20.00 -7.62 5.60
N ALA A 106 -21.06 -8.12 4.97
CA ALA A 106 -20.97 -8.79 3.68
C ALA A 106 -20.74 -7.76 2.56
N THR A 107 -21.50 -6.67 2.56
CA THR A 107 -21.31 -5.56 1.61
C THR A 107 -19.91 -4.93 1.74
N ALA A 108 -19.45 -4.72 2.97
CA ALA A 108 -18.12 -4.18 3.23
C ALA A 108 -17.01 -5.11 2.75
N LEU A 109 -17.17 -6.43 2.92
CA LEU A 109 -16.24 -7.44 2.43
C LEU A 109 -16.15 -7.42 0.90
N GLU A 110 -17.28 -7.35 0.20
CA GLU A 110 -17.30 -7.27 -1.27
C GLU A 110 -16.64 -5.99 -1.78
N LYS A 111 -16.97 -4.83 -1.19
CA LYS A 111 -16.36 -3.54 -1.56
C LYS A 111 -14.85 -3.48 -1.28
N ALA A 112 -14.39 -4.19 -0.26
CA ALA A 112 -12.98 -4.26 0.11
C ALA A 112 -12.22 -5.39 -0.60
N SER A 113 -12.92 -6.27 -1.32
CA SER A 113 -12.34 -7.35 -2.10
C SER A 113 -11.80 -6.82 -3.42
N GLY A 114 -10.72 -7.44 -3.89
CA GLY A 114 -10.13 -7.09 -5.17
C GLY A 114 -9.31 -8.24 -5.74
N GLN A 115 -8.75 -7.99 -6.90
CA GLN A 115 -7.85 -8.92 -7.57
C GLN A 115 -6.67 -8.16 -8.18
N TYR A 116 -5.53 -8.81 -8.25
CA TYR A 116 -4.32 -8.28 -8.84
C TYR A 116 -3.73 -9.30 -9.82
N GLY A 117 -3.19 -8.81 -10.94
CA GLY A 117 -2.63 -9.65 -12.00
C GLY A 117 -3.68 -10.29 -12.90
N ARG A 118 -3.26 -11.36 -13.59
CA ARG A 118 -4.04 -12.05 -14.62
C ARG A 118 -4.96 -13.14 -14.05
N VAL A 119 -5.76 -12.77 -13.06
CA VAL A 119 -6.65 -13.72 -12.36
C VAL A 119 -7.70 -14.34 -13.31
N GLN A 120 -8.10 -13.63 -14.36
CA GLN A 120 -9.05 -14.12 -15.36
C GLN A 120 -8.44 -15.17 -16.30
N ASP A 121 -7.12 -15.16 -16.47
CA ASP A 121 -6.39 -16.10 -17.32
C ASP A 121 -5.96 -17.37 -16.54
N ALA A 122 -6.35 -17.46 -15.27
CA ALA A 122 -5.94 -18.55 -14.39
C ALA A 122 -6.69 -19.83 -14.74
N VAL A 123 -5.93 -20.91 -14.93
CA VAL A 123 -6.47 -22.27 -15.09
C VAL A 123 -6.97 -22.78 -13.74
N ARG A 124 -6.34 -22.35 -12.64
CA ARG A 124 -6.73 -22.73 -11.29
C ARG A 124 -6.58 -21.57 -10.32
N VAL A 125 -7.52 -21.45 -9.39
CA VAL A 125 -7.42 -20.53 -8.24
C VAL A 125 -7.44 -21.37 -6.96
N ILE A 126 -6.36 -21.33 -6.19
CA ILE A 126 -6.20 -22.13 -4.97
C ILE A 126 -6.30 -21.28 -3.71
N ASP A 127 -6.75 -21.88 -2.61
CA ASP A 127 -6.61 -21.26 -1.28
C ASP A 127 -5.19 -21.53 -0.76
N PRO A 128 -4.35 -20.49 -0.59
CA PRO A 128 -2.96 -20.66 -0.23
C PRO A 128 -2.73 -21.22 1.18
N ARG A 129 -3.78 -21.38 1.99
CA ARG A 129 -3.72 -21.95 3.36
C ARG A 129 -4.13 -23.41 3.42
N LYS A 130 -4.80 -23.93 2.39
CA LYS A 130 -5.30 -25.31 2.36
C LYS A 130 -4.51 -26.18 1.39
N GLU A 131 -4.10 -25.60 0.27
CA GLU A 131 -3.38 -26.29 -0.81
C GLU A 131 -1.89 -25.95 -0.80
#